data_AF-A0A1Y4E0X8-F1
#
_entry.id   AF-A0A1Y4E0X8-F1
#
_cell.length_a   1.000
_cell.length_b   1.000
_cell.length_c   1.000
_cell.angle_alpha   90.00
_cell.angle_beta   90.00
_cell.angle_gamma   90.00
#
_symmetry.space_group_name_H-M   'P 1'
#
loop_
_entity.id
_entity.type
_entity.pdbx_description
1 polymer ?
#
loop_
_entity_poly.entity_id
_entity_poly.type
_entity_poly.pdbx_seq_one_letter_code
_entity_poly.pdbx_strand_id
1 'polypeptide(L)'
;METLWSAPYSCSQKEVHPVASKNYELVSFIRESGTASPAEIAERFSVGTRTVYNSVILGDGGILNALFGTPFTEAQQLGAAISSASMSVLALLLSFTVARVLAENYGLDTSIADTCSVVCFLCLTPFVTSDDWGEVVATSYLGSTGMFTAIITSLLAVEVYRFFMSFKALVIKMPDEVPPAIARSINAIIPVTLTVIVFGLVRVATNLAGTPVNDLITTFVQAPVLSLVSSPVGVAVIYFLYMLLWGFGIHSAGIMNGVLEPLYLISLNANAEAIAAGEAATNVLTKPFLDSVAFMGGAGNMLALVVAILIISRRQDYRTIAKIGFVPGLFNISEPIMFGLPVVMNPILIVPMILVTLAGLGIGALATVTGFMGYTYVLTPWITPPLLGGLLSTGLNIGAVITCAVIFVVSVLIYMPFVKAMDAAVTTEEK
;
A
#
# COMPACT_ATOMS: atom_id res chain seq x y z
N MET A 1 -16.55 4.89 18.12
CA MET A 1 -15.43 4.46 17.27
C MET A 1 -14.52 5.62 16.84
N GLU A 2 -14.98 6.89 16.89
CA GLU A 2 -14.13 8.07 16.65
C GLU A 2 -13.21 8.48 17.83
N THR A 3 -13.43 7.96 19.04
CA THR A 3 -12.71 8.39 20.25
C THR A 3 -11.41 7.64 20.55
N LEU A 4 -10.98 6.70 19.69
CA LEU A 4 -9.69 5.98 19.83
C LEU A 4 -8.59 6.55 18.93
N TRP A 5 -8.91 7.48 18.02
CA TRP A 5 -7.96 8.11 17.10
C TRP A 5 -7.48 9.50 17.57
N SER A 6 -7.97 9.99 18.71
CA SER A 6 -7.72 11.35 19.22
C SER A 6 -6.77 11.39 20.43
N ALA A 7 -5.70 10.59 20.44
CA ALA A 7 -4.61 10.78 21.41
C ALA A 7 -3.65 11.88 20.90
N PRO A 8 -3.46 13.00 21.63
CA PRO A 8 -2.61 14.08 21.20
C PRO A 8 -1.15 13.75 21.54
N TYR A 9 -0.39 13.24 20.58
CA TYR A 9 1.07 13.30 20.69
C TYR A 9 1.55 14.68 20.21
N SER A 10 1.40 15.67 21.08
CA SER A 10 2.07 16.96 20.93
C SER A 10 3.55 16.80 21.30
N CYS A 11 4.38 16.33 20.36
CA CYS A 11 5.79 16.67 20.40
C CYS A 11 5.91 18.11 19.91
N SER A 12 6.30 19.03 20.80
CA SER A 12 6.34 20.46 20.51
C SER A 12 7.18 20.76 19.27
N GLN A 13 6.59 21.41 18.27
CA GLN A 13 7.18 21.82 16.99
C GLN A 13 8.38 22.80 17.08
N LYS A 14 9.00 23.01 18.24
CA LYS A 14 9.95 24.12 18.45
C LYS A 14 11.43 23.78 18.33
N GLU A 15 11.83 22.52 18.12
CA GLU A 15 13.26 22.15 18.08
C GLU A 15 13.64 21.21 16.94
N VAL A 16 13.16 21.48 15.73
CA VAL A 16 13.62 20.75 14.53
C VAL A 16 14.43 21.70 13.65
N HIS A 17 15.72 21.40 13.50
CA HIS A 17 16.68 22.12 12.66
C HIS A 17 16.09 22.36 11.24
N PRO A 18 16.35 23.50 10.56
CA PRO A 18 15.69 23.88 9.29
C PRO A 18 15.77 22.88 8.13
N VAL A 19 16.73 21.94 8.19
CA VAL A 19 16.90 20.86 7.21
C VAL A 19 15.98 19.67 7.50
N ALA A 20 15.64 19.45 8.79
CA ALA A 20 14.74 18.40 9.21
C ALA A 20 13.26 18.82 9.10
N SER A 21 12.91 20.11 9.11
CA SER A 21 11.51 20.55 8.92
C SER A 21 10.98 20.31 7.50
N LYS A 22 11.79 20.55 6.46
CA LYS A 22 11.41 20.25 5.06
C LYS A 22 11.29 18.75 4.78
N ASN A 23 12.15 17.93 5.38
CA ASN A 23 12.05 16.48 5.28
C ASN A 23 10.87 15.93 6.10
N TYR A 24 10.52 16.59 7.21
CA TYR A 24 9.36 16.24 8.02
C TYR A 24 8.05 16.50 7.30
N GLU A 25 7.92 17.61 6.55
CA GLU A 25 6.73 17.90 5.73
C GLU A 25 6.53 16.86 4.62
N LEU A 26 7.60 16.45 3.92
CA LEU A 26 7.52 15.41 2.90
C LEU A 26 7.18 14.04 3.49
N VAL A 27 7.75 13.70 4.66
CA VAL A 27 7.50 12.42 5.34
C VAL A 27 6.12 12.40 6.02
N SER A 28 5.65 13.51 6.57
CA SER A 28 4.29 13.65 7.10
C SER A 28 3.25 13.64 5.99
N PHE A 29 3.58 14.24 4.84
CA PHE A 29 2.79 14.16 3.62
C PHE A 29 2.74 12.72 3.07
N ILE A 30 3.87 12.00 3.01
CA ILE A 30 3.87 10.56 2.65
C ILE A 30 3.02 9.78 3.66
N ARG A 31 3.10 10.11 4.95
CA ARG A 31 2.29 9.50 6.02
C ARG A 31 0.79 9.71 5.84
N GLU A 32 0.37 10.92 5.49
CA GLU A 32 -1.04 11.28 5.25
C GLU A 32 -1.56 10.80 3.89
N SER A 33 -0.71 10.75 2.87
CA SER A 33 -1.01 10.11 1.58
C SER A 33 -1.03 8.58 1.66
N GLY A 34 -0.36 8.00 2.68
CA GLY A 34 -0.38 6.57 2.99
C GLY A 34 -1.55 6.13 3.88
N THR A 35 -2.20 7.07 4.58
CA THR A 35 -3.51 6.81 5.19
C THR A 35 -4.56 6.87 4.10
N ALA A 36 -4.82 5.70 3.49
CA ALA A 36 -5.89 5.55 2.52
C ALA A 36 -7.16 6.22 3.07
N SER A 37 -7.70 7.18 2.32
CA SER A 37 -8.97 7.80 2.65
C SER A 37 -10.04 6.71 2.85
N PRO A 38 -11.12 6.94 3.62
CA PRO A 38 -12.19 5.96 3.74
C PRO A 38 -12.73 5.47 2.38
N ALA A 39 -12.66 6.32 1.34
CA ALA A 39 -12.97 5.97 -0.04
C ALA A 39 -11.96 4.98 -0.64
N GLU A 40 -10.64 5.20 -0.48
CA GLU A 40 -9.60 4.27 -0.95
C GLU A 40 -9.64 2.93 -0.18
N ILE A 41 -9.96 2.94 1.12
CA ILE A 41 -10.15 1.71 1.89
C ILE A 41 -11.37 0.94 1.37
N ALA A 42 -12.49 1.63 1.14
CA ALA A 42 -13.70 1.02 0.59
C ALA A 42 -13.48 0.50 -0.84
N GLU A 43 -12.71 1.23 -1.65
CA GLU A 43 -12.32 0.81 -2.99
C GLU A 43 -11.43 -0.44 -2.93
N ARG A 44 -10.32 -0.40 -2.19
CA ARG A 44 -9.39 -1.54 -2.04
C ARG A 44 -10.12 -2.78 -1.49
N PHE A 45 -11.06 -2.58 -0.57
CA PHE A 45 -11.91 -3.66 -0.06
C PHE A 45 -12.85 -4.21 -1.13
N SER A 46 -13.50 -3.35 -1.92
CA SER A 46 -14.37 -3.74 -3.04
C SER A 46 -13.61 -4.49 -4.12
N VAL A 47 -12.42 -4.01 -4.49
CA VAL A 47 -11.53 -4.64 -5.48
C VAL A 47 -11.10 -6.01 -4.96
N GLY A 48 -10.51 -6.09 -3.77
CA GLY A 48 -9.99 -7.35 -3.25
C GLY A 48 -11.08 -8.41 -3.04
N THR A 49 -12.25 -8.03 -2.53
CA THR A 49 -13.39 -8.96 -2.35
C THR A 49 -13.88 -9.50 -3.70
N ARG A 50 -13.84 -8.69 -4.76
CA ARG A 50 -14.31 -9.10 -6.09
C ARG A 50 -13.26 -9.86 -6.88
N THR A 51 -11.98 -9.53 -6.78
CA THR A 51 -10.90 -10.33 -7.36
C THR A 51 -10.94 -11.74 -6.77
N VAL A 52 -11.15 -11.87 -5.46
CA VAL A 52 -11.44 -13.18 -4.85
C VAL A 52 -12.68 -13.82 -5.47
N TYR A 53 -13.80 -13.11 -5.60
CA TYR A 53 -15.02 -13.70 -6.15
C TYR A 53 -14.84 -14.23 -7.59
N ASN A 54 -14.18 -13.49 -8.50
CA ASN A 54 -14.00 -13.98 -9.87
C ASN A 54 -12.90 -15.01 -9.99
N SER A 55 -11.74 -14.76 -9.39
CA SER A 55 -10.56 -15.60 -9.62
C SER A 55 -10.60 -16.87 -8.79
N VAL A 56 -11.25 -16.84 -7.63
CA VAL A 56 -11.27 -17.97 -6.68
C VAL A 56 -12.61 -18.69 -6.63
N ILE A 57 -13.73 -17.96 -6.68
CA ILE A 57 -15.06 -18.58 -6.54
C ILE A 57 -15.62 -18.98 -7.91
N LEU A 58 -15.65 -18.06 -8.86
CA LEU A 58 -16.27 -18.28 -10.17
C LEU A 58 -15.32 -18.78 -11.26
N GLY A 59 -14.01 -18.61 -11.09
CA GLY A 59 -12.94 -18.83 -12.08
C GLY A 59 -12.88 -20.24 -12.66
N ASP A 60 -12.18 -20.40 -13.78
CA ASP A 60 -11.79 -21.74 -14.25
C ASP A 60 -10.87 -22.40 -13.21
N GLY A 61 -11.31 -23.54 -12.65
CA GLY A 61 -10.67 -24.16 -11.48
C GLY A 61 -11.07 -23.58 -10.11
N GLY A 62 -11.98 -22.60 -10.07
CA GLY A 62 -12.54 -22.03 -8.84
C GLY A 62 -13.53 -22.95 -8.12
N ILE A 63 -13.95 -22.55 -6.91
CA ILE A 63 -14.80 -23.36 -6.03
C ILE A 63 -16.08 -23.83 -6.73
N LEU A 64 -16.75 -22.94 -7.46
CA LEU A 64 -18.03 -23.27 -8.10
C LEU A 64 -17.86 -24.16 -9.33
N ASN A 65 -16.78 -23.99 -10.10
CA ASN A 65 -16.46 -24.90 -11.19
C ASN A 65 -16.13 -26.30 -10.63
N ALA A 66 -15.36 -26.38 -9.55
CA ALA A 66 -15.08 -27.64 -8.86
C ALA A 66 -16.33 -28.33 -8.30
N LEU A 67 -17.33 -27.57 -7.84
CA LEU A 67 -18.57 -28.10 -7.26
C LEU A 67 -19.65 -28.46 -8.29
N PHE A 68 -19.79 -27.66 -9.34
CA PHE A 68 -20.91 -27.75 -10.29
C PHE A 68 -20.48 -28.18 -11.70
N GLY A 69 -19.19 -28.32 -11.97
CA GLY A 69 -18.65 -28.81 -13.25
C GLY A 69 -18.87 -27.85 -14.43
N THR A 70 -19.32 -26.63 -14.17
CA THR A 70 -19.52 -25.59 -15.18
C THR A 70 -18.89 -24.27 -14.73
N PRO A 71 -18.13 -23.59 -15.62
CA PRO A 71 -17.68 -22.24 -15.33
C PRO A 71 -18.85 -21.27 -15.43
N PHE A 72 -19.03 -20.44 -14.40
CA PHE A 72 -20.05 -19.40 -14.36
C PHE A 72 -19.59 -18.17 -15.16
N THR A 73 -19.36 -18.35 -16.46
CA THR A 73 -18.68 -17.38 -17.35
C THR A 73 -19.39 -16.02 -17.41
N GLU A 74 -20.73 -15.98 -17.44
CA GLU A 74 -21.48 -14.71 -17.39
C GLU A 74 -21.29 -13.98 -16.05
N ALA A 75 -21.21 -14.71 -14.94
CA ALA A 75 -20.95 -14.11 -13.63
C ALA A 75 -19.48 -13.66 -13.48
N GLN A 76 -18.53 -14.31 -14.17
CA GLN A 76 -17.13 -13.86 -14.24
C GLN A 76 -17.00 -12.52 -14.98
N GLN A 77 -17.83 -12.26 -16.00
CA GLN A 77 -17.81 -10.99 -16.73
C GLN A 77 -18.10 -9.80 -15.81
N LEU A 78 -19.03 -9.95 -14.85
CA LEU A 78 -19.35 -8.90 -13.88
C LEU A 78 -18.10 -8.43 -13.15
N GLY A 79 -17.29 -9.36 -12.66
CA GLY A 79 -16.16 -8.96 -11.87
C GLY A 79 -14.86 -8.78 -12.67
N ALA A 80 -14.75 -9.32 -13.89
CA ALA A 80 -13.74 -8.88 -14.85
C ALA A 80 -13.92 -7.39 -15.20
N ALA A 81 -15.18 -6.95 -15.41
CA ALA A 81 -15.49 -5.54 -15.63
C ALA A 81 -15.04 -4.65 -14.46
N ILE A 82 -15.23 -5.11 -13.22
CA ILE A 82 -14.88 -4.35 -12.02
C ILE A 82 -13.37 -4.36 -11.75
N SER A 83 -12.71 -5.50 -11.95
CA SER A 83 -11.25 -5.59 -11.86
C SER A 83 -10.59 -4.65 -12.87
N SER A 84 -11.11 -4.60 -14.10
CA SER A 84 -10.62 -3.65 -15.12
C SER A 84 -10.91 -2.20 -14.71
N ALA A 85 -12.12 -1.89 -14.24
CA ALA A 85 -12.49 -0.55 -13.79
C ALA A 85 -11.71 -0.02 -12.58
N SER A 86 -10.90 -0.86 -11.93
CA SER A 86 -10.08 -0.48 -10.77
C SER A 86 -8.59 -0.61 -11.07
N MET A 87 -8.10 -1.82 -11.34
CA MET A 87 -6.67 -2.08 -11.57
C MET A 87 -6.15 -1.36 -12.82
N SER A 88 -6.97 -1.22 -13.86
CA SER A 88 -6.56 -0.56 -15.11
C SER A 88 -6.55 0.97 -15.03
N VAL A 89 -7.06 1.57 -13.95
CA VAL A 89 -7.11 3.04 -13.75
C VAL A 89 -6.41 3.47 -12.46
N LEU A 90 -5.67 2.58 -11.82
CA LEU A 90 -5.06 2.79 -10.52
C LEU A 90 -4.09 3.99 -10.49
N ALA A 91 -3.30 4.21 -11.54
CA ALA A 91 -2.41 5.37 -11.62
C ALA A 91 -3.20 6.68 -11.78
N LEU A 92 -4.33 6.65 -12.49
CA LEU A 92 -5.21 7.81 -12.62
C LEU A 92 -5.78 8.23 -11.27
N LEU A 93 -6.28 7.25 -10.51
CA LEU A 93 -6.83 7.48 -9.16
C LEU A 93 -5.74 7.97 -8.21
N LEU A 94 -4.55 7.36 -8.26
CA LEU A 94 -3.40 7.79 -7.46
C LEU A 94 -2.96 9.22 -7.79
N SER A 95 -3.01 9.61 -9.07
CA SER A 95 -2.68 10.97 -9.49
C SER A 95 -3.60 12.01 -8.83
N PHE A 96 -4.89 11.67 -8.77
CA PHE A 96 -5.90 12.51 -8.13
C PHE A 96 -5.69 12.59 -6.61
N THR A 97 -5.53 11.44 -5.93
CA THR A 97 -5.46 11.43 -4.46
C THR A 97 -4.17 12.01 -3.91
N VAL A 98 -3.02 11.74 -4.53
CA VAL A 98 -1.73 12.34 -4.15
C VAL A 98 -1.76 13.85 -4.29
N ALA A 99 -2.29 14.36 -5.40
CA ALA A 99 -2.41 15.80 -5.62
C ALA A 99 -3.36 16.47 -4.63
N ARG A 100 -4.49 15.81 -4.33
CA ARG A 100 -5.45 16.30 -3.34
C ARG A 100 -4.82 16.48 -1.97
N VAL A 101 -4.17 15.44 -1.45
CA VAL A 101 -3.53 15.50 -0.12
C VAL A 101 -2.46 16.60 -0.08
N LEU A 102 -1.69 16.76 -1.17
CA LEU A 102 -0.62 17.78 -1.21
C LEU A 102 -1.22 19.19 -1.26
N ALA A 103 -2.29 19.36 -2.01
CA ALA A 103 -3.03 20.61 -2.09
C ALA A 103 -3.66 20.98 -0.75
N GLU A 104 -4.25 20.03 -0.02
CA GLU A 104 -4.78 20.23 1.34
C GLU A 104 -3.68 20.72 2.30
N ASN A 105 -2.51 20.08 2.26
CA ASN A 105 -1.37 20.48 3.08
C ASN A 105 -0.84 21.87 2.75
N TYR A 106 -0.99 22.33 1.51
CA TYR A 106 -0.66 23.69 1.10
C TYR A 106 -1.81 24.71 1.21
N GLY A 107 -3.00 24.28 1.66
CA GLY A 107 -4.18 25.15 1.72
C GLY A 107 -4.67 25.63 0.35
N LEU A 108 -4.40 24.87 -0.71
CA LEU A 108 -4.86 25.13 -2.07
C LEU A 108 -6.27 24.57 -2.30
N ASP A 109 -7.00 25.09 -3.31
CA ASP A 109 -8.28 24.51 -3.70
C ASP A 109 -8.05 23.11 -4.27
N THR A 110 -8.58 22.11 -3.58
CA THR A 110 -8.39 20.71 -3.92
C THR A 110 -9.02 20.38 -5.25
N SER A 111 -10.20 20.90 -5.56
CA SER A 111 -10.94 20.57 -6.79
C SER A 111 -10.24 21.05 -8.07
N ILE A 112 -9.35 22.03 -7.94
CA ILE A 112 -8.55 22.56 -9.05
C ILE A 112 -7.21 21.81 -9.13
N ALA A 113 -6.53 21.65 -8.00
CA ALA A 113 -5.21 21.02 -7.95
C ALA A 113 -5.25 19.53 -8.33
N ASP A 114 -6.25 18.79 -7.83
CA ASP A 114 -6.43 17.36 -8.12
C ASP A 114 -6.71 17.12 -9.61
N THR A 115 -7.60 17.89 -10.20
CA THR A 115 -7.98 17.81 -11.61
C THR A 115 -6.84 18.29 -12.51
N CYS A 116 -6.12 19.35 -12.12
CA CYS A 116 -4.94 19.81 -12.83
C CYS A 116 -3.85 18.72 -12.88
N SER A 117 -3.63 18.01 -11.76
CA SER A 117 -2.70 16.88 -11.71
C SER A 117 -3.07 15.76 -12.68
N VAL A 118 -4.35 15.37 -12.70
CA VAL A 118 -4.84 14.34 -13.62
C VAL A 118 -4.60 14.74 -15.07
N VAL A 119 -4.89 15.98 -15.44
CA VAL A 119 -4.62 16.50 -16.79
C VAL A 119 -3.12 16.48 -17.10
N CYS A 120 -2.27 16.92 -16.17
CA CYS A 120 -0.82 16.91 -16.34
C CYS A 120 -0.27 15.48 -16.52
N PHE A 121 -0.79 14.51 -15.76
CA PHE A 121 -0.46 13.10 -15.91
C PHE A 121 -0.86 12.59 -17.29
N LEU A 122 -2.08 12.88 -17.74
CA LEU A 122 -2.54 12.49 -19.08
C LEU A 122 -1.74 13.17 -20.20
N CYS A 123 -1.26 14.41 -20.03
CA CYS A 123 -0.34 15.02 -21.00
C CYS A 123 0.94 14.19 -21.20
N LEU A 124 1.44 13.55 -20.14
CA LEU A 124 2.63 12.68 -20.23
C LEU A 124 2.30 11.27 -20.76
N THR A 125 1.04 10.85 -20.70
CA THR A 125 0.56 9.55 -21.16
C THR A 125 0.35 9.52 -22.67
N PRO A 126 0.85 8.49 -23.40
CA PRO A 126 0.69 8.41 -24.84
C PRO A 126 -0.74 8.06 -25.26
N PHE A 127 -1.39 9.00 -25.94
CA PHE A 127 -2.56 8.76 -26.76
C PHE A 127 -2.08 8.40 -28.16
N VAL A 128 -2.56 7.28 -28.69
CA VAL A 128 -2.19 6.77 -30.01
C VAL A 128 -3.46 6.64 -30.85
N THR A 129 -3.39 6.97 -32.13
CA THR A 129 -4.51 6.77 -33.04
C THR A 129 -4.45 5.36 -33.61
N SER A 130 -5.51 4.60 -33.39
CA SER A 130 -5.77 3.30 -34.01
C SER A 130 -6.74 3.49 -35.17
N ASP A 131 -6.49 2.80 -36.29
CA ASP A 131 -7.35 2.85 -37.48
C ASP A 131 -8.79 2.39 -37.20
N ASP A 132 -8.96 1.43 -36.28
CA ASP A 132 -10.25 0.83 -35.94
C ASP A 132 -10.99 1.58 -34.81
N TRP A 133 -10.25 2.20 -33.89
CA TRP A 133 -10.79 2.69 -32.61
C TRP A 133 -10.61 4.20 -32.38
N GLY A 134 -9.99 4.92 -33.33
CA GLY A 134 -9.69 6.33 -33.18
C GLY A 134 -8.58 6.57 -32.14
N GLU A 135 -8.69 7.64 -31.35
CA GLU A 135 -7.72 7.93 -30.30
C GLU A 135 -7.89 6.99 -29.11
N VAL A 136 -6.84 6.21 -28.81
CA VAL A 136 -6.82 5.23 -27.72
C VAL A 136 -5.64 5.46 -26.79
N VAL A 137 -5.81 5.06 -25.54
CA VAL A 137 -4.76 5.03 -24.54
C VAL A 137 -4.60 3.60 -24.04
N ALA A 138 -3.36 3.10 -24.00
CA ALA A 138 -3.12 1.79 -23.45
C ALA A 138 -3.36 1.82 -21.93
N THR A 139 -4.21 0.93 -21.44
CA THR A 139 -4.58 0.82 -20.02
C THR A 139 -3.38 0.51 -19.14
N SER A 140 -2.30 -0.04 -19.68
CA SER A 140 -1.04 -0.24 -18.95
C SER A 140 -0.49 1.06 -18.36
N TYR A 141 -0.58 2.19 -19.07
CA TYR A 141 -0.16 3.50 -18.57
C TYR A 141 -1.10 4.07 -17.52
N LEU A 142 -2.37 3.64 -17.50
CA LEU A 142 -3.37 4.10 -16.52
C LEU A 142 -3.45 3.18 -15.30
N GLY A 143 -2.95 1.94 -15.41
CA GLY A 143 -2.92 0.94 -14.35
C GLY A 143 -1.62 0.95 -13.55
N SER A 144 -1.18 -0.21 -13.07
CA SER A 144 -0.04 -0.33 -12.15
C SER A 144 1.28 0.25 -12.69
N THR A 145 1.57 0.06 -13.98
CA THR A 145 2.83 0.53 -14.60
C THR A 145 2.94 2.05 -14.61
N GLY A 146 1.81 2.77 -14.64
CA GLY A 146 1.79 4.23 -14.58
C GLY A 146 1.90 4.82 -13.17
N MET A 147 1.88 4.03 -12.10
CA MET A 147 1.74 4.54 -10.73
C MET A 147 2.87 5.47 -10.32
N PHE A 148 4.12 5.15 -10.67
CA PHE A 148 5.26 6.02 -10.36
C PHE A 148 5.21 7.33 -11.13
N THR A 149 4.84 7.28 -12.41
CA THR A 149 4.61 8.49 -13.20
C THR A 149 3.50 9.33 -12.59
N ALA A 150 2.40 8.73 -12.16
CA ALA A 150 1.30 9.42 -11.50
C ALA A 150 1.76 10.12 -10.21
N ILE A 151 2.49 9.42 -9.33
CA ILE A 151 3.02 10.03 -8.09
C ILE A 151 3.91 11.22 -8.43
N ILE A 152 4.95 11.03 -9.25
CA ILE A 152 5.93 12.08 -9.58
C ILE A 152 5.22 13.27 -10.24
N THR A 153 4.35 13.00 -11.20
CA THR A 153 3.58 14.03 -11.91
C THR A 153 2.70 14.80 -10.95
N SER A 154 2.05 14.14 -10.00
CA SER A 154 1.16 14.80 -9.04
C SER A 154 1.89 15.74 -8.11
N LEU A 155 3.02 15.30 -7.57
CA LEU A 155 3.85 16.14 -6.72
C LEU A 155 4.33 17.38 -7.50
N LEU A 156 4.86 17.17 -8.70
CA LEU A 156 5.36 18.25 -9.53
C LEU A 156 4.25 19.18 -10.03
N ALA A 157 3.08 18.65 -10.40
CA ALA A 157 1.96 19.43 -10.90
C ALA A 157 1.43 20.37 -9.82
N VAL A 158 1.26 19.88 -8.59
CA VAL A 158 0.84 20.73 -7.47
C VAL A 158 1.90 21.77 -7.12
N GLU A 159 3.20 21.42 -7.14
CA GLU A 159 4.27 22.40 -6.89
C GLU A 159 4.34 23.50 -7.96
N VAL A 160 4.26 23.13 -9.23
CA VAL A 160 4.26 24.08 -10.35
C VAL A 160 3.01 24.95 -10.32
N TYR A 161 1.85 24.36 -10.06
CA TYR A 161 0.60 25.10 -9.87
C TYR A 161 0.69 26.10 -8.71
N ARG A 162 1.18 25.66 -7.55
CA ARG A 162 1.40 26.50 -6.37
C ARG A 162 2.38 27.64 -6.68
N PHE A 163 3.45 27.34 -7.40
CA PHE A 163 4.42 28.33 -7.85
C PHE A 163 3.74 29.40 -8.70
N PHE A 164 2.95 29.04 -9.71
CA PHE A 164 2.23 30.03 -10.52
C PHE A 164 1.18 30.80 -9.73
N MET A 165 0.47 30.15 -8.81
CA MET A 165 -0.49 30.79 -7.89
C MET A 165 0.17 31.83 -6.97
N SER A 166 1.47 31.72 -6.70
CA SER A 166 2.19 32.69 -5.86
C SER A 166 2.36 34.06 -6.53
N PHE A 167 2.27 34.13 -7.87
CA PHE A 167 2.37 35.37 -8.62
C PHE A 167 1.02 36.07 -8.71
N LYS A 168 0.85 37.15 -7.94
CA LYS A 168 -0.37 37.97 -7.93
C LYS A 168 -0.79 38.50 -9.31
N ALA A 169 0.15 38.63 -10.25
CA ALA A 169 -0.13 39.07 -11.61
C ALA A 169 -0.80 37.99 -12.48
N LEU A 170 -0.67 36.72 -12.12
CA LEU A 170 -1.29 35.59 -12.82
C LEU A 170 -2.68 35.26 -12.26
N VAL A 171 -3.01 35.78 -11.08
CA VAL A 171 -4.32 35.58 -10.46
C VAL A 171 -5.27 36.68 -10.93
N ILE A 172 -6.25 36.29 -11.74
CA ILE A 172 -7.35 37.18 -12.13
C ILE A 172 -8.15 37.47 -10.86
N LYS A 173 -8.44 38.75 -10.55
CA LYS A 173 -9.25 39.11 -9.39
C LYS A 173 -10.68 39.38 -9.82
N MET A 174 -11.61 38.62 -9.25
CA MET A 174 -13.04 38.85 -9.48
C MET A 174 -13.61 39.89 -8.51
N PRO A 175 -14.61 40.68 -8.95
CA PRO A 175 -15.41 41.52 -8.06
C PRO A 175 -16.15 40.69 -6.99
N ASP A 176 -16.50 41.32 -5.87
CA ASP A 176 -17.15 40.67 -4.72
C ASP A 176 -18.57 40.15 -5.06
N GLU A 177 -19.18 40.67 -6.13
CA GLU A 177 -20.49 40.24 -6.61
C GLU A 177 -20.47 38.85 -7.27
N VAL A 178 -19.29 38.32 -7.62
CA VAL A 178 -19.15 37.02 -8.27
C VAL A 178 -19.20 35.90 -7.24
N PRO A 179 -20.07 34.89 -7.40
CA PRO A 179 -20.12 33.74 -6.49
C PRO A 179 -18.74 33.10 -6.26
N PRO A 180 -18.39 32.76 -4.99
CA PRO A 180 -17.04 32.29 -4.66
C PRO A 180 -16.55 31.09 -5.48
N ALA A 181 -17.44 30.18 -5.87
CA ALA A 181 -17.09 29.03 -6.70
C ALA A 181 -16.60 29.44 -8.10
N ILE A 182 -17.26 30.41 -8.72
CA ILE A 182 -16.89 30.93 -10.05
C ILE A 182 -15.58 31.72 -9.94
N ALA A 183 -15.44 32.53 -8.88
CA ALA A 183 -14.23 33.28 -8.65
C ALA A 183 -13.00 32.38 -8.52
N ARG A 184 -13.07 31.29 -7.75
CA ARG A 184 -11.94 30.35 -7.61
C ARG A 184 -11.48 29.76 -8.94
N SER A 185 -12.40 29.29 -9.79
CA SER A 185 -12.06 28.73 -11.09
C SER A 185 -11.39 29.74 -12.03
N ILE A 186 -11.89 30.99 -12.05
CA ILE A 186 -11.32 32.04 -12.90
C ILE A 186 -9.96 32.53 -12.35
N ASN A 187 -9.82 32.65 -11.03
CA ASN A 187 -8.56 33.03 -10.40
C ASN A 187 -7.43 32.05 -10.73
N ALA A 188 -7.74 30.75 -10.87
CA ALA A 188 -6.76 29.70 -11.11
C ALA A 188 -6.49 29.40 -12.59
N ILE A 189 -7.25 29.96 -13.53
CA ILE A 189 -7.21 29.55 -14.95
C ILE A 189 -5.83 29.74 -15.59
N ILE A 190 -5.16 30.87 -15.35
CA ILE A 190 -3.83 31.17 -15.89
C ILE A 190 -2.78 30.26 -15.22
N PRO A 191 -2.71 30.16 -13.87
CA PRO A 191 -1.81 29.22 -13.22
C PRO A 191 -1.96 27.78 -13.71
N VAL A 192 -3.19 27.27 -13.81
CA VAL A 192 -3.47 25.91 -14.31
C VAL A 192 -3.00 25.75 -15.76
N THR A 193 -3.31 26.72 -16.62
CA THR A 193 -2.90 26.67 -18.04
C THR A 193 -1.39 26.62 -18.18
N LEU A 194 -0.66 27.43 -17.41
CA LEU A 194 0.80 27.42 -17.42
C LEU A 194 1.37 26.10 -16.89
N THR A 195 0.78 25.54 -15.84
CA THR A 195 1.16 24.20 -15.35
C THR A 195 1.00 23.16 -16.45
N VAL A 196 -0.16 23.09 -17.11
CA VAL A 196 -0.42 22.12 -18.18
C VAL A 196 0.54 22.33 -19.35
N ILE A 197 0.85 23.57 -19.73
CA ILE A 197 1.84 23.88 -20.77
C ILE A 197 3.22 23.35 -20.40
N VAL A 198 3.65 23.49 -19.14
CA VAL A 198 4.95 22.94 -18.68
C VAL A 198 5.00 21.42 -18.90
N PHE A 199 3.96 20.69 -18.51
CA PHE A 199 3.90 19.24 -18.71
C PHE A 199 3.79 18.85 -20.20
N GLY A 200 3.04 19.61 -20.99
CA GLY A 200 2.97 19.44 -22.44
C GLY A 200 4.34 19.64 -23.12
N LEU A 201 5.11 20.64 -22.71
CA LEU A 201 6.46 20.88 -23.22
C LEU A 201 7.42 19.75 -22.83
N VAL A 202 7.33 19.23 -21.60
CA VAL A 202 8.08 18.05 -21.17
C VAL A 202 7.76 16.86 -22.10
N ARG A 203 6.47 16.63 -22.39
CA ARG A 203 6.08 15.53 -23.29
C ARG A 203 6.65 15.69 -24.70
N VAL A 204 6.59 16.89 -25.27
CA VAL A 204 7.14 17.17 -26.60
C VAL A 204 8.65 16.90 -26.61
N ALA A 205 9.37 17.38 -25.60
CA ALA A 205 10.81 17.18 -25.50
C ALA A 205 11.19 15.69 -25.44
N THR A 206 10.47 14.88 -24.66
CA THR A 206 10.77 13.45 -24.55
C THR A 206 10.35 12.65 -25.78
N ASN A 207 9.25 13.02 -26.43
CA ASN A 207 8.86 12.40 -27.70
C ASN A 207 9.91 12.66 -28.80
N LEU A 208 10.47 13.88 -28.86
CA LEU A 208 11.56 14.20 -29.80
C LEU A 208 12.85 13.43 -29.48
N ALA A 209 13.08 13.09 -28.22
CA ALA A 209 14.17 12.20 -27.80
C ALA A 209 13.90 10.71 -28.10
N GLY A 210 12.70 10.36 -28.57
CA GLY A 210 12.33 9.00 -28.95
C GLY A 210 11.90 8.11 -27.78
N THR A 211 11.64 8.65 -26.58
CA THR A 211 11.27 7.85 -25.41
C THR A 211 10.19 8.56 -24.59
N PRO A 212 8.97 8.01 -24.47
CA PRO A 212 7.93 8.57 -23.61
C PRO A 212 8.39 8.77 -22.16
N VAL A 213 7.90 9.81 -21.47
CA VAL A 213 8.26 10.08 -20.06
C VAL A 213 7.98 8.88 -19.16
N ASN A 214 6.85 8.19 -19.38
CA ASN A 214 6.48 7.00 -18.64
C ASN A 214 7.57 5.91 -18.70
N ASP A 215 8.16 5.70 -19.88
CA ASP A 215 9.18 4.69 -20.10
C ASP A 215 10.51 5.10 -19.47
N LEU A 216 10.84 6.40 -19.52
CA LEU A 216 12.01 6.97 -18.83
C LEU A 216 11.89 6.80 -17.31
N ILE A 217 10.73 7.12 -16.72
CA ILE A 217 10.47 6.94 -15.29
C ILE A 217 10.55 5.46 -14.93
N THR A 218 9.96 4.59 -15.75
CA THR A 218 9.99 3.14 -15.53
C THR A 218 11.42 2.61 -15.52
N THR A 219 12.23 3.02 -16.49
CA THR A 219 13.59 2.52 -16.69
C THR A 219 14.58 3.07 -15.66
N PHE A 220 14.53 4.37 -15.38
CA PHE A 220 15.55 5.04 -14.56
C PHE A 220 15.17 5.21 -13.09
N VAL A 221 13.88 5.12 -12.76
CA VAL A 221 13.40 5.30 -11.37
C VAL A 221 12.75 4.02 -10.86
N GLN A 222 11.69 3.56 -11.51
CA GLN A 222 10.88 2.45 -10.99
C GLN A 222 11.67 1.13 -10.94
N ALA A 223 12.30 0.71 -12.04
CA ALA A 223 12.98 -0.59 -12.11
C ALA A 223 14.18 -0.69 -11.14
N PRO A 224 15.06 0.32 -11.01
CA PRO A 224 16.13 0.28 -10.01
C PRO A 224 15.60 0.22 -8.58
N VAL A 225 14.58 1.03 -8.25
CA VAL A 225 13.97 1.01 -6.91
C VAL A 225 13.29 -0.33 -6.64
N LEU A 226 12.53 -0.87 -7.60
CA LEU A 226 11.89 -2.18 -7.49
C LEU A 226 12.93 -3.28 -7.25
N SER A 227 14.04 -3.26 -8.00
CA SER A 227 15.12 -4.23 -7.85
C SER A 227 15.75 -4.19 -6.45
N LEU A 228 15.92 -2.99 -5.89
CA LEU A 228 16.45 -2.81 -4.55
C LEU A 228 15.49 -3.36 -3.49
N VAL A 229 14.22 -2.95 -3.54
CA VAL A 229 13.22 -3.36 -2.52
C VAL A 229 12.77 -4.81 -2.64
N SER A 230 13.08 -5.47 -3.76
CA SER A 230 12.78 -6.89 -4.01
C SER A 230 13.99 -7.80 -3.82
N SER A 231 15.19 -7.24 -3.66
CA SER A 231 16.40 -8.03 -3.39
C SER A 231 16.35 -8.65 -1.98
N PRO A 232 16.89 -9.87 -1.76
CA PRO A 232 16.85 -10.49 -0.43
C PRO A 232 17.44 -9.62 0.69
N VAL A 233 18.54 -8.91 0.40
CA VAL A 233 19.18 -7.99 1.35
C VAL A 233 18.32 -6.74 1.56
N GLY A 234 17.79 -6.15 0.49
CA GLY A 234 16.92 -4.97 0.57
C GLY A 234 15.67 -5.25 1.40
N VAL A 235 15.01 -6.39 1.15
CA VAL A 235 13.85 -6.86 1.90
C VAL A 235 14.18 -7.01 3.39
N ALA A 236 15.29 -7.68 3.71
CA ALA A 236 15.71 -7.86 5.09
C ALA A 236 15.95 -6.51 5.80
N VAL A 237 16.66 -5.57 5.16
CA VAL A 237 16.93 -4.24 5.73
C VAL A 237 15.66 -3.42 5.87
N ILE A 238 14.80 -3.40 4.85
CA ILE A 238 13.53 -2.66 4.85
C ILE A 238 12.64 -3.15 5.98
N TYR A 239 12.42 -4.46 6.10
CA TYR A 239 11.52 -5.00 7.12
C TYR A 239 12.13 -5.04 8.51
N PHE A 240 13.47 -5.07 8.63
CA PHE A 240 14.15 -4.77 9.88
C PHE A 240 13.82 -3.35 10.36
N LEU A 241 14.01 -2.33 9.51
CA LEU A 241 13.72 -0.94 9.84
C LEU A 241 12.22 -0.71 10.07
N TYR A 242 11.37 -1.34 9.27
CA TYR A 242 9.91 -1.30 9.40
C TYR A 242 9.49 -1.75 10.80
N MET A 243 10.03 -2.88 11.26
CA MET A 243 9.73 -3.42 12.59
C MET A 243 10.39 -2.60 13.69
N LEU A 244 11.61 -2.11 13.48
CA LEU A 244 12.28 -1.25 14.45
C LEU A 244 11.49 0.03 14.74
N LEU A 245 10.95 0.68 13.70
CA LEU A 245 10.09 1.86 13.83
C LEU A 245 8.81 1.54 14.63
N TRP A 246 8.15 0.42 14.35
CA TRP A 246 7.03 -0.07 15.16
C TRP A 246 7.42 -0.32 16.63
N GLY A 247 8.62 -0.86 16.83
CA GLY A 247 9.21 -1.05 18.15
C GLY A 247 9.36 0.26 18.89
N PHE A 248 9.63 1.35 18.18
CA PHE A 248 9.65 2.72 18.71
C PHE A 248 8.28 3.42 18.72
N GLY A 249 7.18 2.70 18.51
CA GLY A 249 5.82 3.27 18.53
C GLY A 249 5.50 4.15 17.32
N ILE A 250 6.36 4.14 16.30
CA ILE A 250 6.13 4.83 15.03
C ILE A 250 5.39 3.85 14.12
N HIS A 251 4.18 4.20 13.71
CA HIS A 251 3.34 3.38 12.82
C HIS A 251 3.94 3.35 11.41
N SER A 252 4.95 2.50 11.18
CA SER A 252 5.76 2.50 9.97
C SER A 252 4.99 2.17 8.71
N ALA A 253 3.85 1.45 8.80
CA ALA A 253 2.97 1.22 7.66
C ALA A 253 2.50 2.53 7.01
N GLY A 254 2.18 3.56 7.83
CA GLY A 254 1.71 4.84 7.32
C GLY A 254 2.80 5.56 6.54
N ILE A 255 4.06 5.39 6.94
CA ILE A 255 5.21 6.08 6.34
C ILE A 255 5.74 5.30 5.12
N MET A 256 5.91 3.99 5.26
CA MET A 256 6.63 3.18 4.28
C MET A 256 5.71 2.69 3.16
N ASN A 257 4.42 2.44 3.41
CA ASN A 257 3.54 1.89 2.38
C ASN A 257 3.25 2.88 1.25
N GLY A 258 3.30 4.20 1.50
CA GLY A 258 3.17 5.20 0.44
C GLY A 258 4.21 5.06 -0.68
N VAL A 259 5.35 4.44 -0.40
CA VAL A 259 6.41 4.15 -1.38
C VAL A 259 6.42 2.69 -1.79
N LEU A 260 6.27 1.77 -0.83
CA LEU A 260 6.44 0.33 -1.06
C LEU A 260 5.22 -0.32 -1.72
N GLU A 261 4.01 0.09 -1.36
CA GLU A 261 2.79 -0.56 -1.87
C GLU A 261 2.62 -0.44 -3.39
N PRO A 262 2.86 0.73 -4.03
CA PRO A 262 2.85 0.83 -5.48
C PRO A 262 3.78 -0.18 -6.17
N LEU A 263 4.98 -0.39 -5.64
CA LEU A 263 5.96 -1.34 -6.17
C LEU A 263 5.45 -2.77 -6.10
N TYR A 264 4.86 -3.16 -4.97
CA TYR A 264 4.34 -4.50 -4.79
C TYR A 264 3.02 -4.77 -5.54
N LEU A 265 2.25 -3.72 -5.86
CA LEU A 265 1.07 -3.83 -6.73
C LEU A 265 1.47 -3.98 -8.21
N ILE A 266 2.57 -3.36 -8.65
CA ILE A 266 3.15 -3.64 -9.97
C ILE A 266 3.53 -5.11 -10.10
N SER A 267 4.25 -5.66 -9.11
CA SER A 267 4.61 -7.08 -9.08
C SER A 267 3.40 -8.02 -9.03
N LEU A 268 2.35 -7.64 -8.29
CA LEU A 268 1.09 -8.40 -8.25
C LEU A 268 0.41 -8.45 -9.61
N ASN A 269 0.29 -7.29 -10.29
CA ASN A 269 -0.36 -7.22 -11.58
C ASN A 269 0.42 -7.98 -12.65
N ALA A 270 1.75 -7.88 -12.66
CA ALA A 270 2.59 -8.67 -13.57
C ALA A 270 2.38 -10.18 -13.40
N ASN A 271 2.19 -10.67 -12.17
CA ASN A 271 1.83 -12.07 -11.94
C ASN A 271 0.41 -12.40 -12.45
N ALA A 272 -0.55 -11.50 -12.26
CA ALA A 272 -1.93 -11.70 -12.72
C ALA A 272 -2.01 -11.76 -14.26
N GLU A 273 -1.30 -10.87 -14.95
CA GLU A 273 -1.19 -10.85 -16.41
C GLU A 273 -0.53 -12.13 -16.95
N ALA A 274 0.60 -12.55 -16.35
CA ALA A 274 1.26 -13.80 -16.74
C ALA A 274 0.34 -15.01 -16.58
N ILE A 275 -0.33 -15.15 -15.43
CA ILE A 275 -1.25 -16.27 -15.18
C ILE A 275 -2.46 -16.23 -16.13
N ALA A 276 -3.02 -15.05 -16.41
CA ALA A 276 -4.11 -14.89 -17.36
C ALA A 276 -3.70 -15.28 -18.80
N ALA A 277 -2.43 -15.09 -19.16
CA ALA A 277 -1.85 -15.51 -20.43
C ALA A 277 -1.45 -17.01 -20.46
N GLY A 278 -1.59 -17.74 -19.35
CA GLY A 278 -1.13 -19.13 -19.22
C GLY A 278 0.39 -19.27 -19.03
N GLU A 279 1.06 -18.17 -18.68
CA GLU A 279 2.49 -18.11 -18.41
C GLU A 279 2.80 -18.26 -16.91
N ALA A 280 4.06 -18.52 -16.57
CA ALA A 280 4.49 -18.66 -15.19
C ALA A 280 4.69 -17.28 -14.53
N ALA A 281 4.05 -17.07 -13.38
CA ALA A 281 4.36 -15.94 -12.50
C ALA A 281 5.78 -16.04 -11.92
N THR A 282 6.42 -14.90 -11.71
CA THR A 282 7.84 -14.83 -11.29
C THR A 282 8.09 -13.91 -10.11
N ASN A 283 7.18 -12.97 -9.80
CA ASN A 283 7.40 -12.02 -8.72
C ASN A 283 6.95 -12.60 -7.38
N VAL A 284 7.90 -12.92 -6.51
CA VAL A 284 7.60 -13.44 -5.17
C VAL A 284 6.99 -12.35 -4.28
N LEU A 285 7.60 -11.16 -4.26
CA LEU A 285 7.14 -10.06 -3.40
C LEU A 285 6.00 -9.30 -4.04
N THR A 286 4.82 -9.50 -3.49
CA THR A 286 3.60 -8.75 -3.79
C THR A 286 2.97 -8.28 -2.49
N LYS A 287 1.99 -7.37 -2.60
CA LYS A 287 1.25 -6.89 -1.43
C LYS A 287 0.59 -8.03 -0.62
N PRO A 288 -0.23 -8.92 -1.23
CA PRO A 288 -0.85 -10.01 -0.49
C PRO A 288 0.14 -11.09 0.00
N PHE A 289 1.27 -11.27 -0.67
CA PHE A 289 2.34 -12.14 -0.16
C PHE A 289 2.83 -11.63 1.20
N LEU A 290 3.18 -10.35 1.29
CA LEU A 290 3.66 -9.72 2.52
C LEU A 290 2.63 -9.81 3.64
N ASP A 291 1.37 -9.49 3.33
CA ASP A 291 0.27 -9.56 4.31
C ASP A 291 0.11 -10.98 4.89
N SER A 292 0.30 -12.00 4.05
CA SER A 292 0.08 -13.40 4.45
C SER A 292 1.26 -14.01 5.22
N VAL A 293 2.50 -13.57 4.95
CA VAL A 293 3.71 -14.23 5.49
C VAL A 293 4.48 -13.38 6.51
N ALA A 294 4.34 -12.05 6.49
CA ALA A 294 5.17 -11.13 7.28
C ALA A 294 4.38 -10.33 8.32
N PHE A 295 3.05 -10.33 8.22
CA PHE A 295 2.14 -9.48 9.00
C PHE A 295 0.94 -10.25 9.59
N MET A 296 1.15 -11.49 10.01
CA MET A 296 0.11 -12.36 10.56
C MET A 296 -0.39 -11.88 11.93
N GLY A 297 -1.52 -11.18 11.97
CA GLY A 297 -1.95 -10.47 13.16
C GLY A 297 -1.45 -9.04 13.26
N GLY A 298 -0.98 -8.48 12.15
CA GLY A 298 -0.45 -7.12 12.04
C GLY A 298 1.07 -7.07 12.17
N ALA A 299 1.59 -5.91 12.55
CA ALA A 299 3.03 -5.67 12.61
C ALA A 299 3.73 -6.69 13.52
N GLY A 300 4.73 -7.41 13.00
CA GLY A 300 5.50 -8.34 13.81
C GLY A 300 4.78 -9.64 14.18
N ASN A 301 3.82 -10.07 13.37
CA ASN A 301 3.05 -11.29 13.60
C ASN A 301 2.39 -11.37 15.00
N MET A 302 1.74 -10.30 15.47
CA MET A 302 1.25 -10.21 16.87
C MET A 302 0.25 -11.31 17.26
N LEU A 303 -0.44 -11.92 16.31
CA LEU A 303 -1.31 -13.07 16.62
C LEU A 303 -0.49 -14.24 17.18
N ALA A 304 0.75 -14.40 16.73
CA ALA A 304 1.67 -15.41 17.26
C ALA A 304 2.12 -15.09 18.69
N LEU A 305 2.35 -13.80 19.02
CA LEU A 305 2.64 -13.36 20.39
C LEU A 305 1.45 -13.65 21.32
N VAL A 306 0.23 -13.34 20.88
CA VAL A 306 -1.00 -13.64 21.63
C VAL A 306 -1.08 -15.12 21.96
N VAL A 307 -0.87 -15.99 20.98
CA VAL A 307 -0.89 -17.45 21.19
C VAL A 307 0.25 -17.89 22.12
N ALA A 308 1.46 -17.35 21.97
CA ALA A 308 2.58 -17.65 22.86
C ALA A 308 2.28 -17.29 24.33
N ILE A 309 1.64 -16.13 24.57
CA ILE A 309 1.20 -15.70 25.91
C ILE A 309 0.14 -16.66 26.47
N LEU A 310 -0.85 -17.03 25.68
CA LEU A 310 -1.92 -17.92 26.14
C LEU A 310 -1.41 -19.33 26.50
N ILE A 311 -0.38 -19.81 25.80
CA ILE A 311 0.25 -21.12 26.06
C ILE A 311 1.15 -21.07 27.30
N ILE A 312 2.02 -20.07 27.41
CA ILE A 312 3.13 -20.10 28.38
C ILE A 312 2.93 -19.18 29.57
N SER A 313 2.44 -17.96 29.34
CA SER A 313 2.46 -16.94 30.39
C SER A 313 1.51 -17.30 31.52
N ARG A 314 1.94 -17.09 32.77
CA ARG A 314 1.10 -17.30 33.96
C ARG A 314 0.45 -16.00 34.45
N ARG A 315 0.86 -14.86 33.89
CA ARG A 315 0.40 -13.52 34.23
C ARG A 315 -1.03 -13.24 33.77
N GLN A 316 -1.90 -12.84 34.70
CA GLN A 316 -3.32 -12.61 34.40
C GLN A 316 -3.56 -11.35 33.58
N ASP A 317 -2.78 -10.29 33.82
CA ASP A 317 -2.79 -9.05 33.05
C ASP A 317 -2.47 -9.32 31.57
N TYR A 318 -1.37 -10.01 31.29
CA TYR A 318 -0.96 -10.32 29.91
C TYR A 318 -1.96 -11.24 29.21
N ARG A 319 -2.44 -12.28 29.89
CA ARG A 319 -3.47 -13.18 29.34
C ARG A 319 -4.78 -12.46 29.06
N THR A 320 -5.14 -11.45 29.86
CA THR A 320 -6.36 -10.66 29.65
C THR A 320 -6.24 -9.82 28.38
N ILE A 321 -5.12 -9.11 28.22
CA ILE A 321 -4.86 -8.33 27.00
C ILE A 321 -4.78 -9.24 25.77
N ALA A 322 -4.11 -10.39 25.87
CA ALA A 322 -4.03 -11.36 24.78
C ALA A 322 -5.41 -11.84 24.31
N LYS A 323 -6.37 -12.07 25.23
CA LYS A 323 -7.75 -12.43 24.87
C LYS A 323 -8.48 -11.30 24.17
N ILE A 324 -8.29 -10.05 24.61
CA ILE A 324 -8.91 -8.86 23.99
C ILE A 324 -8.34 -8.63 22.58
N GLY A 325 -7.02 -8.77 22.43
CA GLY A 325 -6.31 -8.58 21.16
C GLY A 325 -6.45 -9.74 20.16
N PHE A 326 -6.90 -10.92 20.60
CA PHE A 326 -7.02 -12.09 19.72
C PHE A 326 -7.94 -11.86 18.52
N VAL A 327 -9.15 -11.31 18.76
CA VAL A 327 -10.13 -11.10 17.68
C VAL A 327 -9.62 -10.05 16.67
N PRO A 328 -9.17 -8.85 17.08
CA PRO A 328 -8.50 -7.91 16.17
C PRO A 328 -7.30 -8.54 15.43
N GLY A 329 -6.49 -9.32 16.14
CA GLY A 329 -5.35 -10.05 15.55
C GLY A 329 -5.75 -11.09 14.50
N LEU A 330 -6.94 -11.68 14.56
CA LEU A 330 -7.42 -12.55 13.46
C LEU A 330 -7.63 -11.78 12.14
N PHE A 331 -7.82 -10.46 12.23
CA PHE A 331 -8.00 -9.57 11.07
C PHE A 331 -6.79 -8.65 10.87
N ASN A 332 -5.61 -9.09 11.32
CA ASN A 332 -4.33 -8.39 11.15
C ASN A 332 -4.22 -7.02 11.84
N ILE A 333 -5.09 -6.73 12.82
CA ILE A 333 -5.06 -5.48 13.58
C ILE A 333 -4.23 -5.71 14.85
N SER A 334 -3.02 -5.14 14.87
CA SER A 334 -2.02 -5.35 15.93
C SER A 334 -2.10 -4.35 17.09
N GLU A 335 -2.75 -3.20 16.90
CA GLU A 335 -2.73 -2.05 17.82
C GLU A 335 -3.21 -2.40 19.24
N PRO A 336 -4.31 -3.14 19.43
CA PRO A 336 -4.74 -3.56 20.77
C PRO A 336 -3.68 -4.39 21.51
N ILE A 337 -2.84 -5.13 20.77
CA ILE A 337 -1.76 -5.96 21.32
C ILE A 337 -0.51 -5.09 21.56
N MET A 338 -0.13 -4.28 20.57
CA MET A 338 1.05 -3.41 20.59
C MET A 338 1.02 -2.38 21.74
N PHE A 339 -0.15 -1.82 22.00
CA PHE A 339 -0.34 -0.81 23.05
C PHE A 339 -0.93 -1.40 24.34
N GLY A 340 -1.64 -2.52 24.27
CA GLY A 340 -2.16 -3.20 25.46
C GLY A 340 -1.08 -3.99 26.20
N LEU A 341 -0.08 -4.50 25.49
CA LEU A 341 1.14 -5.06 26.07
C LEU A 341 2.26 -4.03 25.95
N PRO A 342 3.28 -4.08 26.83
CA PRO A 342 4.46 -3.24 26.68
C PRO A 342 5.36 -3.79 25.56
N VAL A 343 4.87 -3.82 24.32
CA VAL A 343 5.64 -4.22 23.12
C VAL A 343 6.43 -3.02 22.62
N VAL A 344 5.76 -1.88 22.50
CA VAL A 344 6.38 -0.60 22.15
C VAL A 344 7.39 -0.21 23.23
N MET A 345 8.56 0.23 22.80
CA MET A 345 9.71 0.61 23.63
C MET A 345 10.26 -0.52 24.52
N ASN A 346 9.92 -1.78 24.25
CA ASN A 346 10.44 -2.92 24.98
C ASN A 346 11.46 -3.71 24.15
N PRO A 347 12.77 -3.56 24.41
CA PRO A 347 13.82 -4.26 23.67
C PRO A 347 13.65 -5.78 23.67
N ILE A 348 13.05 -6.37 24.73
CA ILE A 348 12.82 -7.82 24.83
C ILE A 348 11.81 -8.28 23.77
N LEU A 349 10.78 -7.49 23.47
CA LEU A 349 9.75 -7.84 22.49
C LEU A 349 10.04 -7.32 21.09
N ILE A 350 10.83 -6.25 20.95
CA ILE A 350 11.25 -5.74 19.63
C ILE A 350 12.09 -6.78 18.90
N VAL A 351 12.98 -7.50 19.60
CA VAL A 351 13.83 -8.54 19.00
C VAL A 351 13.01 -9.65 18.34
N PRO A 352 12.12 -10.39 19.03
CA PRO A 352 11.31 -11.43 18.39
C PRO A 352 10.39 -10.86 17.33
N MET A 353 9.89 -9.63 17.48
CA MET A 353 9.06 -8.96 16.47
C MET A 353 9.78 -8.81 15.12
N ILE A 354 11.05 -8.41 15.15
CA ILE A 354 11.90 -8.36 13.95
C ILE A 354 12.14 -9.78 13.41
N LEU A 355 12.50 -10.72 14.29
CA LEU A 355 12.86 -12.08 13.90
C LEU A 355 11.70 -12.83 13.23
N VAL A 356 10.48 -12.73 13.76
CA VAL A 356 9.32 -13.43 13.18
C VAL A 356 8.95 -12.89 11.81
N THR A 357 9.04 -11.57 11.60
CA THR A 357 8.79 -10.97 10.27
C THR A 357 9.84 -11.43 9.26
N LEU A 358 11.12 -11.39 9.61
CA LEU A 358 12.19 -11.86 8.72
C LEU A 358 12.13 -13.37 8.47
N ALA A 359 11.80 -14.17 9.49
CA ALA A 359 11.61 -15.61 9.34
C ALA A 359 10.42 -15.93 8.42
N GLY A 360 9.30 -15.22 8.57
CA GLY A 360 8.13 -15.37 7.71
C GLY A 360 8.42 -15.03 6.25
N LEU A 361 9.12 -13.91 6.00
CA LEU A 361 9.57 -13.54 4.66
C LEU A 361 10.50 -14.60 4.04
N GLY A 362 11.46 -15.11 4.81
CA GLY A 362 12.39 -16.14 4.33
C GLY A 362 11.69 -17.46 4.01
N ILE A 363 10.86 -17.97 4.92
CA ILE A 363 10.11 -19.22 4.74
C ILE A 363 9.13 -19.08 3.56
N GLY A 364 8.37 -17.99 3.51
CA GLY A 364 7.41 -17.73 2.44
C GLY A 364 8.09 -17.65 1.09
N ALA A 365 9.19 -16.89 0.99
CA ALA A 365 9.92 -16.75 -0.28
C ALA A 365 10.49 -18.08 -0.75
N LEU A 366 11.10 -18.86 0.15
CA LEU A 366 11.61 -20.20 -0.16
C LEU A 366 10.48 -21.12 -0.64
N ALA A 367 9.37 -21.18 0.07
CA ALA A 367 8.22 -21.99 -0.32
C ALA A 367 7.67 -21.60 -1.70
N THR A 368 7.65 -20.31 -2.03
CA THR A 368 7.20 -19.82 -3.34
C THR A 368 8.17 -20.20 -4.46
N VAL A 369 9.48 -19.97 -4.28
CA VAL A 369 10.46 -20.27 -5.35
C VAL A 369 10.65 -21.77 -5.57
N THR A 370 10.41 -22.62 -4.56
CA THR A 370 10.41 -24.08 -4.72
C THR A 370 9.10 -24.61 -5.31
N GLY A 371 8.11 -23.75 -5.54
CA GLY A 371 6.79 -24.13 -6.05
C GLY A 371 5.89 -24.84 -5.03
N PHE A 372 6.25 -24.82 -3.74
CA PHE A 372 5.40 -25.39 -2.68
C PHE A 372 4.21 -24.46 -2.40
N MET A 373 4.48 -23.17 -2.22
CA MET A 373 3.46 -22.12 -2.18
C MET A 373 3.29 -21.53 -3.58
N GLY A 374 2.04 -21.35 -4.02
CA GLY A 374 1.75 -20.65 -5.28
C GLY A 374 2.20 -19.18 -5.25
N TYR A 375 2.49 -18.62 -6.43
CA TYR A 375 2.66 -17.17 -6.57
C TYR A 375 1.32 -16.47 -6.33
N THR A 376 1.35 -15.34 -5.64
CA THR A 376 0.17 -14.52 -5.42
C THR A 376 -0.12 -13.67 -6.66
N TYR A 377 -1.38 -13.60 -7.06
CA TYR A 377 -1.86 -12.81 -8.19
C TYR A 377 -3.26 -12.22 -7.97
N VAL A 378 -3.93 -12.61 -6.90
CA VAL A 378 -5.22 -12.07 -6.47
C VAL A 378 -4.97 -11.06 -5.35
N LEU A 379 -5.40 -9.81 -5.55
CA LEU A 379 -5.38 -8.81 -4.49
C LEU A 379 -6.39 -9.21 -3.41
N THR A 380 -5.91 -9.50 -2.21
CA THR A 380 -6.76 -9.74 -1.03
C THR A 380 -6.71 -8.54 -0.10
N PRO A 381 -7.80 -8.17 0.58
CA PRO A 381 -7.74 -7.14 1.62
C PRO A 381 -6.77 -7.56 2.73
N TRP A 382 -5.94 -6.63 3.21
CA TRP A 382 -4.93 -6.93 4.23
C TRP A 382 -5.53 -7.40 5.56
N ILE A 383 -6.80 -7.13 5.84
CA ILE A 383 -7.54 -7.62 7.02
C ILE A 383 -8.02 -9.07 6.87
N THR A 384 -7.79 -9.72 5.72
CA THR A 384 -8.18 -11.12 5.52
C THR A 384 -7.42 -12.01 6.49
N PRO A 385 -8.08 -12.93 7.22
CA PRO A 385 -7.41 -13.82 8.15
C PRO A 385 -6.20 -14.52 7.50
N PRO A 386 -5.01 -14.53 8.12
CA PRO A 386 -3.74 -14.82 7.44
C PRO A 386 -3.72 -16.09 6.56
N LEU A 387 -4.22 -17.20 7.10
CA LEU A 387 -4.24 -18.48 6.38
C LEU A 387 -5.20 -18.42 5.17
N LEU A 388 -6.35 -17.77 5.34
CA LEU A 388 -7.31 -17.55 4.27
C LEU A 388 -6.74 -16.56 3.23
N GLY A 389 -6.03 -15.52 3.68
CA GLY A 389 -5.35 -14.57 2.81
C GLY A 389 -4.35 -15.25 1.88
N GLY A 390 -3.51 -16.15 2.41
CA GLY A 390 -2.59 -16.96 1.61
C GLY A 390 -3.30 -17.87 0.62
N LEU A 391 -4.39 -18.54 1.03
CA LEU A 391 -5.18 -19.41 0.15
C LEU A 391 -5.79 -18.64 -1.02
N LEU A 392 -6.48 -17.53 -0.73
CA LEU A 392 -7.23 -16.77 -1.72
C LEU A 392 -6.31 -16.03 -2.68
N SER A 393 -5.20 -15.47 -2.18
CA SER A 393 -4.26 -14.69 -2.99
C SER A 393 -3.52 -15.52 -4.04
N THR A 394 -3.42 -16.83 -3.83
CA THR A 394 -2.71 -17.81 -4.68
C THR A 394 -3.63 -18.68 -5.52
N GLY A 395 -4.94 -18.37 -5.59
CA GLY A 395 -5.88 -19.16 -6.39
C GLY A 395 -6.21 -20.53 -5.79
N LEU A 396 -6.38 -20.62 -4.47
CA LEU A 396 -6.68 -21.84 -3.71
C LEU A 396 -5.52 -22.84 -3.59
N ASN A 397 -4.27 -22.38 -3.69
CA ASN A 397 -3.13 -23.25 -3.49
C ASN A 397 -3.03 -23.70 -2.01
N ILE A 398 -3.17 -25.00 -1.77
CA ILE A 398 -3.11 -25.58 -0.41
C ILE A 398 -1.72 -25.42 0.23
N GLY A 399 -0.65 -25.44 -0.59
CA GLY A 399 0.70 -25.21 -0.11
C GLY A 399 0.90 -23.81 0.48
N ALA A 400 0.13 -22.81 0.02
CA ALA A 400 0.11 -21.48 0.62
C ALA A 400 -0.46 -21.50 2.05
N VAL A 401 -1.54 -22.25 2.30
CA VAL A 401 -2.11 -22.41 3.66
C VAL A 401 -1.13 -23.11 4.58
N ILE A 402 -0.51 -24.19 4.11
CA ILE A 402 0.47 -24.95 4.89
C ILE A 402 1.67 -24.05 5.21
N THR A 403 2.16 -23.28 4.25
CA THR A 403 3.26 -22.33 4.44
C THR A 403 2.91 -21.28 5.50
N CYS A 404 1.72 -20.65 5.39
CA CYS A 404 1.25 -19.69 6.38
C CYS A 404 1.13 -20.33 7.79
N ALA A 405 0.61 -21.56 7.88
CA ALA A 405 0.52 -22.28 9.14
C ALA A 405 1.90 -22.60 9.76
N VAL A 406 2.87 -23.00 8.93
CA VAL A 406 4.26 -23.21 9.37
C VAL A 406 4.87 -21.92 9.88
N ILE A 407 4.73 -20.81 9.14
CA ILE A 407 5.22 -19.49 9.56
C ILE A 407 4.58 -19.07 10.88
N PHE A 408 3.28 -19.30 11.05
CA PHE A 408 2.58 -19.01 12.29
C PHE A 408 3.16 -19.80 13.47
N VAL A 409 3.34 -21.11 13.31
CA VAL A 409 3.93 -21.97 14.35
C VAL A 409 5.36 -21.53 14.68
N VAL A 410 6.19 -21.29 13.68
CA VAL A 410 7.56 -20.77 13.86
C VAL A 410 7.54 -19.43 14.61
N SER A 411 6.63 -18.53 14.25
CA SER A 411 6.48 -17.24 14.91
C SER A 411 6.11 -17.40 16.40
N VAL A 412 5.18 -18.32 16.71
CA VAL A 412 4.82 -18.63 18.10
C VAL A 412 6.05 -19.13 18.85
N LEU A 413 6.77 -20.10 18.28
CA LEU A 413 7.98 -20.69 18.88
C LEU A 413 9.08 -19.66 19.13
N ILE A 414 9.27 -18.71 18.20
CA ILE A 414 10.22 -17.60 18.38
C ILE A 414 9.79 -16.70 19.54
N TYR A 415 8.50 -16.39 19.70
CA TYR A 415 8.00 -15.57 20.80
C TYR A 415 8.07 -16.25 22.17
N MET A 416 7.91 -17.58 22.24
CA MET A 416 7.87 -18.35 23.49
C MET A 416 9.01 -18.02 24.49
N PRO A 417 10.31 -18.03 24.12
CA PRO A 417 11.39 -17.71 25.07
C PRO A 417 11.33 -16.27 25.60
N PHE A 418 10.90 -15.30 24.79
CA PHE A 418 10.81 -13.90 25.20
C PHE A 418 9.65 -13.68 26.16
N VAL A 419 8.51 -14.32 25.92
CA VAL A 419 7.37 -14.32 26.87
C VAL A 419 7.80 -14.88 28.22
N LYS A 420 8.58 -15.99 28.25
CA LYS A 420 9.12 -16.52 29.51
C LYS A 420 10.05 -15.53 30.22
N ALA A 421 10.94 -14.87 29.47
CA ALA A 421 11.86 -13.89 30.03
C ALA A 421 11.12 -12.69 30.65
N MET A 422 10.05 -12.21 30.00
CA MET A 422 9.20 -11.14 30.51
C MET A 422 8.43 -11.53 31.77
N ASP A 423 7.90 -12.75 31.83
CA ASP A 423 7.23 -13.26 33.04
C ASP A 423 8.23 -13.36 34.21
N ALA A 424 9.48 -13.75 33.95
CA ALA A 424 10.51 -13.88 34.98
C ALA A 424 11.00 -12.53 35.52
N ALA A 425 11.18 -11.51 34.68
CA ALA A 425 11.73 -10.21 35.07
C ALA A 425 10.95 -9.55 36.22
N VAL A 426 9.61 -9.65 36.23
CA VAL A 426 8.75 -9.03 37.25
C VAL A 426 8.73 -9.82 38.57
N THR A 427 8.90 -11.15 38.54
CA THR A 427 9.02 -11.93 39.79
C THR A 427 10.25 -11.56 40.63
N THR A 428 11.20 -10.86 40.02
CA THR A 428 12.39 -10.29 40.67
C THR A 428 12.17 -8.86 41.18
N GLU A 429 11.18 -8.12 40.67
CA GLU A 429 10.84 -6.76 41.16
C GLU A 429 9.81 -6.80 42.30
N GLU A 430 9.00 -7.86 42.40
CA GLU A 430 8.06 -8.09 43.50
C GLU A 430 8.69 -8.78 44.74
N LYS A 431 9.99 -9.11 44.68
CA LYS A 431 10.79 -9.64 45.80
C LYS A 431 11.84 -8.63 46.22
#